data_AF-A0A661M2Y5-F1
#
_entry.id   AF-A0A661M2Y5-F1
#
_cell.length_a   1.000
_cell.length_b   1.000
_cell.length_c   1.000
_cell.angle_alpha   90.00
_cell.angle_beta   90.00
_cell.angle_gamma   90.00
#
_symmetry.space_group_name_H-M   'P 1'
#
loop_
_entity.id
_entity.type
_entity.pdbx_description
1 polymer ?
#
loop_
_entity_poly.entity_id
_entity_poly.type
_entity_poly.pdbx_seq_one_letter_code
_entity_poly.pdbx_strand_id
1 'polypeptide(L)'
;MKTQKVRRKKDSIKADKRLKTKAKRLSVIVDEFLEVDIDRNKLSKDHEKTERLLNLLVDNLWEGKHSNTDFYWLYEDIPKSEIVSKCYERLSEFWAQFKRNLFDHREKILPLRAKLKSKEKSENIDSKIEEYSDNINDEQLYFISVKYHFEKQITVTFENDEIHFVQLGKDVVDAFIELINGLPASIFKKCKYENCKRCFILTSRHKKEFCCRNCASKWHQKQVQKTDPEGYRAYHRDYYQKRKELLKKRRMSSGENR
;
A
#
# COMPACT_ATOMS: atom_id res chain seq x y z
N MET A 1 -19.94 0.40 -38.21
CA MET A 1 -19.57 -0.54 -37.11
C MET A 1 -18.06 -0.66 -36.83
N LYS A 2 -17.14 -0.60 -37.81
CA LYS A 2 -15.68 -0.67 -37.57
C LYS A 2 -15.12 0.49 -36.71
N THR A 3 -15.67 1.70 -36.86
CA THR A 3 -15.25 2.93 -36.15
C THR A 3 -15.57 2.93 -34.65
N GLN A 4 -16.69 2.32 -34.23
CA GLN A 4 -17.07 2.18 -32.82
C GLN A 4 -16.19 1.18 -32.06
N LYS A 5 -15.79 0.06 -32.69
CA LYS A 5 -14.86 -0.91 -32.08
C LYS A 5 -13.46 -0.32 -31.87
N VAL A 6 -12.98 0.52 -32.79
CA VAL A 6 -11.66 1.18 -32.67
C VAL A 6 -11.66 2.24 -31.56
N ARG A 7 -12.73 3.02 -31.42
CA ARG A 7 -12.88 4.00 -30.31
C ARG A 7 -12.89 3.31 -28.94
N ARG A 8 -13.73 2.28 -28.76
CA ARG A 8 -13.79 1.50 -27.51
C ARG A 8 -12.44 0.88 -27.11
N LYS A 9 -11.67 0.39 -28.09
CA LYS A 9 -10.32 -0.16 -27.83
C LYS A 9 -9.32 0.92 -27.40
N LYS A 10 -9.37 2.12 -27.98
CA LYS A 10 -8.52 3.25 -27.57
C LYS A 10 -8.85 3.75 -26.16
N ASP A 11 -10.13 3.83 -25.81
CA ASP A 11 -10.58 4.27 -24.50
C ASP A 11 -10.18 3.29 -23.39
N SER A 12 -10.32 1.98 -23.65
CA SER A 12 -9.86 0.91 -22.76
C SER A 12 -8.34 0.96 -22.51
N ILE A 13 -7.53 1.18 -23.56
CA ILE A 13 -6.06 1.31 -23.43
C ILE A 13 -5.69 2.56 -22.63
N LYS A 14 -6.41 3.67 -22.84
CA LYS A 14 -6.17 4.92 -22.09
C LYS A 14 -6.52 4.78 -20.62
N ALA A 15 -7.61 4.08 -20.30
CA ALA A 15 -8.02 3.77 -18.93
C ALA A 15 -6.99 2.88 -18.22
N ASP A 16 -6.54 1.79 -18.84
CA ASP A 16 -5.51 0.90 -18.29
C ASP A 16 -4.18 1.64 -18.04
N LYS A 17 -3.78 2.53 -18.97
CA LYS A 17 -2.60 3.38 -18.77
C LYS A 17 -2.76 4.31 -17.56
N ARG A 18 -3.93 4.92 -17.38
CA ARG A 18 -4.22 5.80 -16.24
C ARG A 18 -4.15 5.04 -14.92
N LEU A 19 -4.78 3.87 -14.83
CA LEU A 19 -4.77 3.03 -13.63
C LEU A 19 -3.34 2.56 -13.27
N LYS A 20 -2.54 2.17 -14.27
CA LYS A 20 -1.12 1.83 -14.07
C LYS A 20 -0.31 3.00 -13.53
N THR A 21 -0.52 4.21 -14.03
CA THR A 21 0.15 5.40 -13.53
C THR A 21 -0.25 5.70 -12.09
N LYS A 22 -1.55 5.62 -11.77
CA LYS A 22 -2.05 5.77 -10.40
C LYS A 22 -1.41 4.75 -9.45
N ALA A 23 -1.42 3.47 -9.82
CA ALA A 23 -0.83 2.40 -9.01
C ALA A 23 0.68 2.60 -8.77
N LYS A 24 1.43 3.08 -9.77
CA LYS A 24 2.86 3.40 -9.61
C LYS A 24 3.08 4.53 -8.62
N ARG A 25 2.36 5.64 -8.76
CA ARG A 25 2.46 6.77 -7.82
C ARG A 25 2.05 6.37 -6.40
N LEU A 26 0.97 5.60 -6.27
CA LEU A 26 0.54 5.06 -4.99
C LEU A 26 1.60 4.17 -4.37
N SER A 27 2.29 3.34 -5.16
CA SER A 27 3.36 2.48 -4.65
C SER A 27 4.52 3.26 -4.04
N VAL A 28 4.89 4.39 -4.64
CA VAL A 28 5.97 5.26 -4.12
C VAL A 28 5.55 5.87 -2.78
N ILE A 29 4.33 6.43 -2.69
CA ILE A 29 3.82 7.00 -1.43
C ILE A 29 3.76 5.93 -0.34
N VAL A 30 3.21 4.75 -0.65
CA VAL A 30 3.10 3.67 0.34
C VAL A 30 4.48 3.20 0.81
N ASP A 31 5.38 2.88 -0.12
CA ASP A 31 6.66 2.23 0.22
C ASP A 31 7.67 3.19 0.86
N GLU A 32 7.68 4.48 0.46
CA GLU A 32 8.68 5.45 0.89
C GLU A 32 8.17 6.48 1.92
N PHE A 33 6.85 6.63 2.06
CA PHE A 33 6.24 7.59 2.99
C PHE A 33 5.42 6.91 4.09
N LEU A 34 4.45 6.06 3.75
CA LEU A 34 3.48 5.52 4.75
C LEU A 34 3.93 4.26 5.48
N GLU A 35 4.81 3.46 4.88
CA GLU A 35 5.35 2.22 5.48
C GLU A 35 6.78 2.41 6.03
N VAL A 36 7.21 3.67 6.16
CA VAL A 36 8.47 4.08 6.75
C VAL A 36 8.19 4.81 8.06
N ASP A 37 9.01 4.55 9.08
CA ASP A 37 8.91 5.27 10.34
C ASP A 37 9.58 6.65 10.19
N ILE A 38 8.75 7.70 10.25
CA ILE A 38 9.19 9.09 10.10
C ILE A 38 9.24 9.76 11.48
N ASP A 39 10.47 9.94 11.97
CA ASP A 39 10.74 10.68 13.19
C ASP A 39 10.61 12.20 12.96
N ARG A 40 9.52 12.78 13.51
CA ARG A 40 9.18 14.20 13.38
C ARG A 40 10.26 15.12 13.94
N ASN A 41 10.95 14.70 15.01
CA ASN A 41 12.00 15.50 15.64
C ASN A 41 13.27 15.61 14.78
N LYS A 42 13.43 14.68 13.83
CA LYS A 42 14.56 14.67 12.89
C LYS A 42 14.25 15.44 11.61
N LEU A 43 12.98 15.56 11.21
CA LEU A 43 12.60 16.28 10.00
C LEU A 43 13.04 17.75 10.02
N SER A 44 12.89 18.44 11.14
CA SER A 44 13.32 19.85 11.26
C SER A 44 14.83 20.06 11.17
N LYS A 45 15.63 19.00 11.40
CA LYS A 45 17.10 19.04 11.36
C LYS A 45 17.68 18.49 10.05
N ASP A 46 16.89 17.71 9.31
CA ASP A 46 17.30 17.05 8.07
C ASP A 46 16.55 17.69 6.90
N HIS A 47 17.07 18.82 6.44
CA HIS A 47 16.49 19.60 5.35
C HIS A 47 16.44 18.80 4.04
N GLU A 48 17.48 18.02 3.73
CA GLU A 48 17.54 17.21 2.51
C GLU A 48 16.45 16.15 2.51
N LYS A 49 16.29 15.41 3.61
CA LYS A 49 15.21 14.43 3.75
C LYS A 49 13.85 15.08 3.68
N THR A 50 13.65 16.22 4.34
CA THR A 50 12.38 16.96 4.30
C THR A 50 12.02 17.38 2.88
N GLU A 51 12.97 17.96 2.14
CA GLU A 51 12.78 18.38 0.75
C GLU A 51 12.44 17.17 -0.15
N ARG A 52 13.19 16.07 0.01
CA ARG A 52 12.95 14.82 -0.72
C ARG A 52 11.53 14.28 -0.49
N LEU A 53 11.07 14.27 0.76
CA LEU A 53 9.73 13.80 1.11
C LEU A 53 8.64 14.75 0.61
N LEU A 54 8.88 16.06 0.64
CA LEU A 54 7.96 17.04 0.10
C LEU A 54 7.79 16.86 -1.42
N ASN A 55 8.89 16.77 -2.15
CA ASN A 55 8.88 16.52 -3.60
C ASN A 55 8.21 15.19 -3.93
N LEU A 56 8.45 14.15 -3.14
CA LEU A 56 7.77 12.86 -3.27
C LEU A 56 6.24 13.03 -3.21
N LEU A 57 5.73 13.79 -2.24
CA LEU A 57 4.30 14.08 -2.14
C LEU A 57 3.83 14.93 -3.33
N VAL A 58 4.51 16.02 -3.68
CA VAL A 58 4.18 16.88 -4.85
C VAL A 58 4.03 16.06 -6.13
N ASP A 59 5.02 15.24 -6.46
CA ASP A 59 5.04 14.48 -7.70
C ASP A 59 4.02 13.33 -7.69
N ASN A 60 3.92 12.60 -6.57
CA ASN A 60 3.16 11.36 -6.53
C ASN A 60 1.74 11.52 -6.00
N LEU A 61 1.46 12.49 -5.13
CA LEU A 61 0.12 12.75 -4.63
C LEU A 61 -0.62 13.74 -5.53
N TRP A 62 0.04 14.84 -5.89
CA TRP A 62 -0.60 15.94 -6.62
C TRP A 62 -0.17 16.08 -8.10
N GLU A 63 0.54 15.10 -8.68
CA GLU A 63 0.96 15.11 -10.10
C GLU A 63 1.88 16.28 -10.48
N GLY A 64 2.68 16.77 -9.54
CA GLY A 64 3.48 17.97 -9.76
C GLY A 64 2.64 19.24 -9.88
N LYS A 65 1.33 19.17 -9.63
CA LYS A 65 0.48 20.35 -9.54
C LYS A 65 0.43 20.76 -8.08
N HIS A 66 0.66 22.03 -7.81
CA HIS A 66 0.29 22.58 -6.52
C HIS A 66 -1.24 22.50 -6.42
N SER A 67 -1.74 21.83 -5.39
CA SER A 67 -3.13 22.00 -4.99
C SER A 67 -3.25 23.45 -4.51
N ASN A 68 -3.79 24.35 -5.33
CA ASN A 68 -4.14 25.73 -4.94
C ASN A 68 -5.16 25.78 -3.78
N THR A 69 -5.58 24.63 -3.26
CA THR A 69 -6.62 24.47 -2.26
C THR A 69 -6.16 23.72 -1.02
N ASP A 70 -4.92 23.21 -0.99
CA ASP A 70 -4.37 22.67 0.25
C ASP A 70 -4.02 23.83 1.17
N PHE A 71 -4.78 23.93 2.27
CA PHE A 71 -4.72 24.94 3.32
C PHE A 71 -3.29 25.34 3.72
N TYR A 72 -2.31 24.44 3.60
CA TYR A 72 -0.93 24.66 4.01
C TYR A 72 -0.05 25.40 3.00
N TRP A 73 -0.33 25.33 1.70
CA TRP A 73 0.46 26.06 0.69
C TRP A 73 0.09 27.54 0.60
N LEU A 74 -1.08 27.91 1.14
CA LEU A 74 -1.56 29.29 1.20
C LEU A 74 -0.85 30.12 2.29
N TYR A 75 -0.10 29.48 3.20
CA TYR A 75 0.67 30.16 4.23
C TYR A 75 2.17 30.04 3.88
N GLU A 76 2.71 31.08 3.26
CA GLU A 76 4.13 31.17 2.86
C GLU A 76 5.11 31.00 4.05
N ASP A 77 4.62 31.15 5.28
CA ASP A 77 5.42 31.14 6.51
C ASP A 77 5.54 29.76 7.21
N ILE A 78 4.88 28.70 6.71
CA ILE A 78 4.94 27.38 7.37
C ILE A 78 6.22 26.63 6.97
N PRO A 79 7.05 26.19 7.94
CA PRO A 79 8.23 25.39 7.62
C PRO A 79 7.87 24.09 6.88
N LYS A 80 8.62 23.76 5.82
CA LYS A 80 8.41 22.52 5.03
C LYS A 80 8.36 21.25 5.88
N SER A 81 9.16 21.17 6.96
CA SER A 81 9.15 20.04 7.89
C SER A 81 7.82 19.87 8.60
N GLU A 82 7.13 20.97 8.90
CA GLU A 82 5.81 20.96 9.52
C GLU A 82 4.74 20.49 8.52
N ILE A 83 4.83 20.92 7.26
CA ILE A 83 3.95 20.46 6.17
C ILE A 83 4.08 18.93 6.02
N VAL A 84 5.31 18.42 5.88
CA VAL A 84 5.58 16.98 5.75
C VAL A 84 5.07 16.20 6.97
N SER A 85 5.30 16.72 8.18
CA SER A 85 4.85 16.10 9.42
C SER A 85 3.33 15.99 9.50
N LYS A 86 2.60 17.07 9.18
CA LYS A 86 1.13 17.09 9.18
C LYS A 86 0.54 16.18 8.11
N CYS A 87 1.16 16.14 6.93
CA CYS A 87 0.77 15.19 5.88
C CYS A 87 0.95 13.74 6.33
N TYR A 88 2.09 13.42 6.94
CA TYR A 88 2.36 12.09 7.46
C TYR A 88 1.36 11.67 8.53
N GLU A 89 1.04 12.55 9.48
CA GLU A 89 0.05 12.27 10.52
C GLU A 89 -1.31 11.88 9.95
N ARG A 90 -1.86 12.72 9.08
CA ARG A 90 -3.19 12.50 8.49
C ARG A 90 -3.23 11.26 7.61
N LEU A 91 -2.24 11.13 6.73
CA LEU A 91 -2.20 10.02 5.79
C LEU A 91 -1.93 8.69 6.51
N SER A 92 -1.09 8.67 7.54
CA SER A 92 -0.82 7.44 8.31
C SER A 92 -2.03 6.97 9.12
N GLU A 93 -2.78 7.89 9.73
CA GLU A 93 -4.03 7.57 10.43
C GLU A 93 -5.06 6.97 9.46
N PHE A 94 -5.31 7.67 8.34
CA PHE A 94 -6.20 7.18 7.28
C PHE A 94 -5.74 5.80 6.76
N TRP A 95 -4.46 5.67 6.44
CA TRP A 95 -3.87 4.47 5.87
C TRP A 95 -3.99 3.26 6.80
N ALA A 96 -3.80 3.45 8.10
CA ALA A 96 -3.95 2.38 9.09
C ALA A 96 -5.37 1.81 9.09
N GLN A 97 -6.39 2.67 9.07
CA GLN A 97 -7.79 2.29 9.03
C GLN A 97 -8.18 1.65 7.69
N PHE A 98 -7.76 2.26 6.58
CA PHE A 98 -7.98 1.71 5.25
C PHE A 98 -7.41 0.30 5.11
N LYS A 99 -6.14 0.07 5.52
CA LYS A 99 -5.52 -1.27 5.50
C LYS A 99 -6.31 -2.28 6.30
N ARG A 100 -6.71 -1.91 7.51
CA ARG A 100 -7.50 -2.78 8.39
C ARG A 100 -8.80 -3.19 7.69
N ASN A 101 -9.58 -2.21 7.22
CA ASN A 101 -10.87 -2.46 6.58
C ASN A 101 -10.72 -3.30 5.29
N LEU A 102 -9.74 -2.97 4.44
CA LEU A 102 -9.47 -3.70 3.20
C LEU A 102 -9.14 -5.18 3.46
N PHE A 103 -8.24 -5.44 4.42
CA PHE A 103 -7.81 -6.81 4.68
C PHE A 103 -8.83 -7.59 5.52
N ASP A 104 -9.59 -6.94 6.40
CA ASP A 104 -10.72 -7.55 7.08
C ASP A 104 -11.82 -7.95 6.09
N HIS A 105 -12.13 -7.09 5.12
CA HIS A 105 -13.06 -7.42 4.03
C HIS A 105 -12.62 -8.69 3.28
N ARG A 106 -11.34 -8.74 2.91
CA ARG A 106 -10.79 -9.85 2.13
C ARG A 106 -10.66 -11.15 2.91
N GLU A 107 -10.24 -11.09 4.17
CA GLU A 107 -9.91 -12.28 4.98
C GLU A 107 -11.11 -12.82 5.75
N LYS A 108 -12.10 -11.97 6.09
CA LYS A 108 -13.27 -12.38 6.88
C LYS A 108 -14.54 -12.39 6.05
N ILE A 109 -14.79 -11.34 5.27
CA ILE A 109 -16.12 -11.09 4.69
C ILE A 109 -16.32 -11.80 3.35
N LEU A 110 -15.34 -11.76 2.44
CA LEU A 110 -15.42 -12.53 1.19
C LEU A 110 -15.60 -14.05 1.42
N PRO A 111 -14.86 -14.69 2.35
CA PRO A 111 -15.10 -16.11 2.67
C PRO A 111 -16.48 -16.37 3.28
N LEU A 112 -17.00 -15.47 4.13
CA LEU A 112 -18.35 -15.61 4.68
C LEU A 112 -19.42 -15.54 3.58
N ARG A 113 -19.33 -14.57 2.67
CA ARG A 113 -20.24 -14.46 1.50
C ARG A 113 -20.17 -15.71 0.61
N ALA A 114 -18.97 -16.24 0.36
CA ALA A 114 -18.81 -17.46 -0.42
C ALA A 114 -19.48 -18.67 0.26
N LYS A 115 -19.34 -18.80 1.59
CA LYS A 115 -20.01 -19.86 2.38
C LYS A 115 -21.54 -19.73 2.34
N LEU A 116 -22.08 -18.51 2.48
CA LEU A 116 -23.53 -18.27 2.43
C LEU A 116 -24.11 -18.63 1.04
N LYS A 117 -23.49 -18.15 -0.04
CA LYS A 117 -23.89 -18.51 -1.42
C LYS A 117 -23.80 -20.01 -1.71
N SER A 118 -22.84 -20.72 -1.09
CA SER A 118 -22.75 -22.17 -1.22
C SER A 118 -23.85 -22.92 -0.47
N LYS A 119 -24.35 -22.36 0.65
CA LYS A 119 -25.47 -22.91 1.41
C LYS A 119 -26.81 -22.68 0.71
N GLU A 120 -27.03 -21.49 0.17
CA GLU A 120 -28.21 -21.16 -0.65
C GLU A 120 -28.33 -22.05 -1.89
N LYS A 121 -27.22 -22.46 -2.49
CA LYS A 121 -27.21 -23.41 -3.62
C LYS A 121 -27.47 -24.86 -3.21
N SER A 122 -27.24 -25.23 -1.95
CA SER A 122 -27.48 -26.59 -1.45
C SER A 122 -28.88 -26.79 -0.90
N GLU A 123 -29.56 -25.72 -0.52
CA GLU A 123 -30.95 -25.74 -0.08
C GLU A 123 -31.83 -25.37 -1.26
N ASN A 124 -32.46 -26.37 -1.88
CA ASN A 124 -33.44 -26.21 -2.95
C ASN A 124 -34.72 -25.61 -2.36
N ILE A 125 -34.69 -24.31 -2.00
CA ILE A 125 -35.84 -23.58 -1.46
C ILE A 125 -36.45 -22.81 -2.62
N ASP A 126 -37.16 -23.55 -3.46
CA ASP A 126 -38.31 -22.97 -4.16
C ASP A 126 -39.36 -22.60 -3.10
N SER A 127 -39.98 -21.43 -3.28
CA SER A 127 -41.26 -21.00 -2.70
C SER A 127 -41.33 -20.32 -1.32
N LYS A 128 -40.39 -19.43 -0.93
CA LYS A 128 -40.70 -18.37 0.08
C LYS A 128 -39.74 -17.18 0.24
N ILE A 129 -38.76 -16.99 -0.64
CA ILE A 129 -37.74 -15.92 -0.51
C ILE A 129 -38.04 -14.73 -1.45
N GLU A 130 -39.27 -14.24 -1.47
CA GLU A 130 -39.56 -12.91 -2.05
C GLU A 130 -39.62 -11.82 -0.97
N GLU A 131 -39.79 -12.18 0.31
CA GLU A 131 -39.84 -11.21 1.43
C GLU A 131 -38.48 -10.98 2.13
N TYR A 132 -37.42 -11.71 1.74
CA TYR A 132 -36.09 -11.59 2.35
C TYR A 132 -34.95 -11.30 1.35
N SER A 133 -35.24 -11.11 0.06
CA SER A 133 -34.22 -10.79 -0.95
C SER A 133 -33.62 -9.40 -0.78
N ASP A 134 -34.30 -8.50 -0.07
CA ASP A 134 -33.85 -7.12 0.11
C ASP A 134 -32.64 -6.98 1.05
N ASN A 135 -32.32 -8.02 1.85
CA ASN A 135 -31.20 -7.98 2.80
C ASN A 135 -29.89 -8.59 2.26
N ILE A 136 -29.89 -9.20 1.07
CA ILE A 136 -28.69 -9.89 0.53
C ILE A 136 -27.84 -8.94 -0.33
N ASN A 137 -28.36 -7.74 -0.61
CA ASN A 137 -27.67 -6.71 -1.39
C ASN A 137 -27.14 -5.54 -0.53
N ASP A 138 -26.90 -5.77 0.76
CA ASP A 138 -26.21 -4.79 1.60
C ASP A 138 -24.76 -4.65 1.12
N GLU A 139 -24.55 -3.67 0.25
CA GLU A 139 -23.27 -3.01 0.05
C GLU A 139 -22.68 -2.72 1.43
N GLN A 140 -21.66 -3.50 1.81
CA GLN A 140 -21.09 -3.34 3.13
C GLN A 140 -20.26 -2.06 3.13
N LEU A 141 -20.86 -1.00 3.69
CA LEU A 141 -20.22 0.28 3.87
C LEU A 141 -19.21 0.17 5.01
N TYR A 142 -17.96 0.51 4.72
CA TYR A 142 -16.94 0.69 5.75
C TYR A 142 -16.74 2.17 6.00
N PHE A 143 -16.61 2.53 7.27
CA PHE A 143 -16.33 3.88 7.69
C PHE A 143 -14.85 4.00 8.08
N ILE A 144 -14.20 5.03 7.57
CA ILE A 144 -12.87 5.49 7.97
C ILE A 144 -13.06 6.86 8.61
N SER A 145 -12.73 7.00 9.88
CA SER A 145 -12.82 8.28 10.58
C SER A 145 -11.46 8.96 10.54
N VAL A 146 -11.37 10.18 10.01
CA VAL A 146 -10.14 10.98 10.04
C VAL A 146 -10.37 12.18 10.95
N LYS A 147 -9.50 12.35 11.95
CA LYS A 147 -9.61 13.50 12.86
C LYS A 147 -9.02 14.74 12.18
N TYR A 148 -9.89 15.69 11.81
CA TYR A 148 -9.53 17.06 11.45
C TYR A 148 -9.67 17.97 12.68
N HIS A 149 -9.66 19.30 12.48
CA HIS A 149 -10.24 20.25 13.44
C HIS A 149 -11.73 19.95 13.76
N PHE A 150 -12.39 19.12 12.93
CA PHE A 150 -13.67 18.44 13.17
C PHE A 150 -13.53 16.95 12.79
N GLU A 151 -14.32 16.04 13.36
CA GLU A 151 -14.25 14.62 12.95
C GLU A 151 -14.88 14.44 11.55
N LYS A 152 -14.10 13.99 10.56
CA LYS A 152 -14.58 13.72 9.19
C LYS A 152 -14.72 12.21 9.02
N GLN A 153 -15.93 11.73 8.74
CA GLN A 153 -16.18 10.33 8.40
C GLN A 153 -16.16 10.13 6.89
N ILE A 154 -15.39 9.16 6.42
CA ILE A 154 -15.18 8.81 5.02
C ILE A 154 -15.76 7.41 4.79
N THR A 155 -16.70 7.27 3.86
CA THR A 155 -17.25 5.96 3.50
C THR A 155 -16.45 5.34 2.35
N VAL A 156 -16.03 4.09 2.53
CA VAL A 156 -15.35 3.27 1.52
C VAL A 156 -16.12 1.98 1.29
N THR A 157 -16.23 1.59 0.02
CA THR A 157 -16.81 0.31 -0.40
C THR A 157 -15.81 -0.47 -1.24
N PHE A 158 -15.90 -1.80 -1.15
CA PHE A 158 -15.10 -2.74 -1.93
C PHE A 158 -16.05 -3.59 -2.76
N GLU A 159 -16.26 -3.22 -4.02
CA GLU A 159 -17.23 -3.86 -4.90
C GLU A 159 -16.51 -4.46 -6.11
N ASN A 160 -16.74 -5.74 -6.41
CA ASN A 160 -16.18 -6.40 -7.59
C ASN A 160 -14.64 -6.25 -7.77
N ASP A 161 -13.90 -6.25 -6.66
CA ASP A 161 -12.45 -5.97 -6.59
C ASP A 161 -12.07 -4.51 -6.87
N GLU A 162 -13.00 -3.57 -6.99
CA GLU A 162 -12.76 -2.13 -7.10
C GLU A 162 -13.00 -1.41 -5.77
N ILE A 163 -12.27 -0.31 -5.55
CA ILE A 163 -12.39 0.53 -4.37
C ILE A 163 -13.15 1.80 -4.74
N HIS A 164 -14.25 2.09 -4.05
CA HIS A 164 -15.01 3.31 -4.24
C HIS A 164 -15.09 4.11 -2.94
N PHE A 165 -15.03 5.43 -3.08
CA PHE A 165 -15.21 6.38 -1.98
C PHE A 165 -16.36 7.33 -2.31
N VAL A 166 -17.18 7.64 -1.30
CA VAL A 166 -18.25 8.64 -1.41
C VAL A 166 -17.78 9.90 -0.71
N GLN A 167 -17.12 10.83 -1.42
CA GLN A 167 -16.75 12.13 -0.84
C GLN A 167 -16.40 13.24 -1.83
N LEU A 168 -16.64 14.49 -1.37
CA LEU A 168 -16.24 15.77 -1.96
C LEU A 168 -15.38 16.53 -0.93
N GLY A 169 -14.15 16.85 -1.29
CA GLY A 169 -13.22 17.62 -0.46
C GLY A 169 -11.96 17.99 -1.27
N LYS A 170 -11.06 18.80 -0.69
CA LYS A 170 -9.85 19.31 -1.37
C LYS A 170 -8.60 19.30 -0.47
N ASP A 171 -8.51 18.31 0.41
CA ASP A 171 -7.37 18.16 1.34
C ASP A 171 -6.38 17.05 0.91
N VAL A 172 -5.26 16.92 1.63
CA VAL A 172 -4.22 15.88 1.41
C VAL A 172 -4.78 14.44 1.43
N VAL A 173 -5.78 14.17 2.27
CA VAL A 173 -6.44 12.85 2.36
C VAL A 173 -7.36 12.66 1.16
N ASP A 174 -8.06 13.69 0.71
CA ASP A 174 -8.89 13.65 -0.49
C ASP A 174 -8.04 13.38 -1.74
N ALA A 175 -6.89 14.05 -1.88
CA ALA A 175 -5.94 13.77 -2.98
C ALA A 175 -5.45 12.31 -2.94
N PHE A 176 -5.25 11.76 -1.74
CA PHE A 176 -4.86 10.36 -1.57
C PHE A 176 -6.01 9.39 -1.89
N ILE A 177 -7.24 9.73 -1.50
CA ILE A 177 -8.45 9.01 -1.86
C ILE A 177 -8.64 9.01 -3.37
N GLU A 178 -8.48 10.15 -4.05
CA GLU A 178 -8.54 10.23 -5.50
C GLU A 178 -7.52 9.31 -6.16
N LEU A 179 -6.32 9.16 -5.56
CA LEU A 179 -5.29 8.25 -6.04
C LEU A 179 -5.69 6.77 -5.87
N ILE A 180 -6.41 6.42 -4.80
CA ILE A 180 -6.87 5.05 -4.53
C ILE A 180 -8.15 4.71 -5.31
N ASN A 181 -9.05 5.68 -5.48
CA ASN A 181 -10.38 5.46 -6.04
C ASN A 181 -10.34 4.80 -7.42
N GLY A 182 -11.13 3.76 -7.62
CA GLY A 182 -11.18 2.95 -8.84
C GLY A 182 -9.94 2.07 -9.09
N LEU A 183 -9.00 1.96 -8.15
CA LEU A 183 -7.95 0.95 -8.23
C LEU A 183 -8.47 -0.42 -7.74
N PRO A 184 -7.95 -1.53 -8.29
CA PRO A 184 -8.34 -2.84 -7.82
C PRO A 184 -7.81 -3.13 -6.41
N ALA A 185 -8.66 -3.58 -5.48
CA ALA A 185 -8.31 -4.01 -4.13
C ALA A 185 -7.23 -5.12 -4.14
N SER A 186 -7.20 -5.96 -5.17
CA SER A 186 -6.24 -7.05 -5.33
C SER A 186 -4.77 -6.61 -5.50
N ILE A 187 -4.52 -5.34 -5.88
CA ILE A 187 -3.14 -4.81 -6.02
C ILE A 187 -2.47 -4.59 -4.66
N PHE A 188 -3.24 -4.45 -3.59
CA PHE A 188 -2.75 -4.27 -2.23
C PHE A 188 -2.38 -5.65 -1.64
N LYS A 189 -1.14 -5.79 -1.18
CA LYS A 189 -0.63 -7.04 -0.62
C LYS A 189 0.04 -6.81 0.74
N LYS A 190 -0.19 -7.71 1.69
CA LYS A 190 0.64 -7.83 2.89
C LYS A 190 1.93 -8.56 2.52
N CYS A 191 3.06 -8.10 3.06
CA CYS A 191 4.32 -8.83 2.96
C CYS A 191 4.19 -10.21 3.62
N LYS A 192 4.55 -11.28 2.88
CA LYS A 192 4.53 -12.67 3.38
C LYS A 192 5.50 -12.93 4.54
N TYR A 193 6.51 -12.07 4.72
CA TYR A 193 7.40 -12.18 5.87
C TYR A 193 6.69 -11.69 7.14
N GLU A 194 6.38 -12.62 8.05
CA GLU A 194 5.60 -12.42 9.29
C GLU A 194 6.01 -11.20 10.12
N ASN A 195 7.32 -10.89 10.16
CA ASN A 195 7.85 -9.80 10.97
C ASN A 195 7.79 -8.43 10.28
N CYS A 196 7.48 -8.35 8.98
CA CYS A 196 7.47 -7.08 8.25
C CYS A 196 6.15 -6.32 8.42
N LYS A 197 5.01 -7.03 8.43
CA LYS A 197 3.62 -6.49 8.52
C LYS A 197 3.25 -5.37 7.52
N ARG A 198 4.18 -4.93 6.65
CA ARG A 198 3.98 -3.87 5.68
C ARG A 198 2.98 -4.27 4.61
N CYS A 199 2.18 -3.29 4.19
CA CYS A 199 1.42 -3.35 2.95
C CYS A 199 2.28 -2.83 1.80
N PHE A 200 2.15 -3.38 0.60
CA PHE A 200 2.79 -2.86 -0.60
C PHE A 200 1.85 -2.97 -1.80
N ILE A 201 2.12 -2.17 -2.83
CA ILE A 201 1.28 -2.07 -4.03
C ILE A 201 1.91 -2.85 -5.19
N LEU A 202 1.13 -3.71 -5.84
CA LEU A 202 1.54 -4.38 -7.07
C LEU A 202 1.39 -3.42 -8.26
N THR A 203 2.54 -2.98 -8.79
CA THR A 203 2.61 -2.13 -9.98
C THR A 203 2.78 -2.90 -11.29
N SER A 204 3.01 -4.21 -11.19
CA SER A 204 3.18 -5.12 -12.33
C SER A 204 2.34 -6.37 -12.16
N ARG A 205 2.15 -7.11 -13.25
CA ARG A 205 1.44 -8.40 -13.24
C ARG A 205 2.23 -9.52 -12.54
N HIS A 206 3.46 -9.27 -12.14
CA HIS A 206 4.24 -10.26 -11.41
C HIS A 206 3.65 -10.48 -10.02
N LYS A 207 3.45 -11.75 -9.66
CA LYS A 207 2.99 -12.17 -8.33
C LYS A 207 4.11 -12.00 -7.30
N LYS A 208 4.37 -10.75 -6.91
CA LYS A 208 5.31 -10.42 -5.84
C LYS A 208 4.65 -10.74 -4.49
N GLU A 209 5.31 -11.54 -3.66
CA GLU A 209 4.82 -11.92 -2.32
C GLU A 209 5.45 -11.09 -1.18
N PHE A 210 6.55 -10.38 -1.46
CA PHE A 210 7.33 -9.65 -0.46
C PHE A 210 7.43 -8.18 -0.83
N CYS A 211 7.46 -7.28 0.15
CA CYS A 211 7.63 -5.84 -0.11
C CYS A 211 9.02 -5.53 -0.70
N CYS A 212 10.07 -6.24 -0.27
CA CYS A 212 11.44 -6.03 -0.74
C CYS A 212 12.27 -7.34 -0.77
N ARG A 213 13.40 -7.30 -1.48
CA ARG A 213 14.34 -8.44 -1.59
C ARG A 213 14.85 -8.92 -0.23
N ASN A 214 15.06 -7.99 0.70
CA ASN A 214 15.51 -8.33 2.05
C ASN A 214 14.47 -9.16 2.82
N CYS A 215 13.18 -8.85 2.69
CA CYS A 215 12.12 -9.66 3.29
C CYS A 215 12.04 -11.06 2.67
N ALA A 216 12.19 -11.17 1.34
CA ALA A 216 12.26 -12.46 0.67
C ALA A 216 13.44 -13.30 1.16
N SER A 217 14.63 -12.70 1.26
CA SER A 217 15.84 -13.35 1.75
C SER A 217 15.70 -13.82 3.21
N LYS A 218 15.22 -12.95 4.11
CA LYS A 218 14.98 -13.31 5.52
C LYS A 218 13.96 -14.44 5.67
N TRP A 219 12.89 -14.40 4.89
CA TRP A 219 11.90 -15.48 4.88
C TRP A 219 12.53 -16.79 4.40
N HIS A 220 13.30 -16.78 3.31
CA HIS A 220 13.97 -17.96 2.79
C HIS A 220 14.98 -18.53 3.79
N GLN A 221 15.79 -17.68 4.45
CA GLN A 221 16.71 -18.11 5.50
C GLN A 221 15.97 -18.81 6.65
N LYS A 222 14.85 -18.25 7.10
CA LYS A 222 13.99 -18.86 8.13
C LYS A 222 13.42 -20.20 7.69
N GLN A 223 13.03 -20.36 6.42
CA GLN A 223 12.55 -21.65 5.90
C GLN A 223 13.67 -22.68 5.86
N VAL A 224 14.84 -22.34 5.32
CA VAL A 224 16.01 -23.24 5.29
C VAL A 224 16.42 -23.65 6.70
N GLN A 225 16.45 -22.71 7.65
CA GLN A 225 16.76 -23.02 9.04
C GLN A 225 15.75 -23.99 9.67
N LYS A 226 14.48 -23.95 9.25
CA LYS A 226 13.43 -24.87 9.74
C LYS A 226 13.52 -26.25 9.08
N THR A 227 13.81 -26.31 7.78
CA THR A 227 13.85 -27.57 7.02
C THR A 227 15.18 -28.30 7.14
N ASP A 228 16.28 -27.57 7.25
CA ASP A 228 17.64 -28.10 7.37
C ASP A 228 18.50 -27.21 8.32
N PRO A 229 18.34 -27.39 9.64
CA PRO A 229 19.09 -26.63 10.63
C PRO A 229 20.60 -26.86 10.56
N GLU A 230 21.04 -28.08 10.21
CA GLU A 230 22.45 -28.46 10.20
C GLU A 230 23.16 -27.92 8.95
N GLY A 231 22.55 -28.05 7.77
CA GLY A 231 23.08 -27.45 6.53
C GLY A 231 23.12 -25.93 6.61
N TYR A 232 22.13 -25.28 7.26
CA TYR A 232 22.19 -23.85 7.54
C TYR A 232 23.39 -23.47 8.41
N ARG A 233 23.64 -24.21 9.51
CA ARG A 233 24.79 -23.97 10.39
C ARG A 233 26.11 -24.20 9.65
N ALA A 234 26.21 -25.26 8.85
CA ALA A 234 27.40 -25.56 8.06
C ALA A 234 27.70 -24.45 7.04
N TYR A 235 26.70 -24.04 6.25
CA TYR A 235 26.82 -22.93 5.31
C TYR A 235 27.31 -21.64 5.98
N HIS A 236 26.75 -21.28 7.14
CA HIS A 236 27.16 -20.07 7.85
C HIS A 236 28.59 -20.18 8.41
N ARG A 237 29.01 -21.35 8.91
CA ARG A 237 30.41 -21.58 9.33
C ARG A 237 31.37 -21.32 8.17
N ASP A 238 31.13 -21.93 7.01
CA ASP A 238 31.96 -21.77 5.82
C ASP A 238 31.97 -20.33 5.30
N TYR A 239 30.79 -19.68 5.26
CA TYR A 239 30.67 -18.29 4.84
C TYR A 239 31.51 -17.34 5.70
N TYR A 240 31.45 -17.49 7.03
CA TYR A 240 32.24 -16.66 7.94
C TYR A 240 33.74 -16.95 7.84
N GLN A 241 34.14 -18.20 7.64
CA GLN A 241 35.55 -18.55 7.37
C GLN A 241 36.06 -17.87 6.10
N LYS A 242 35.36 -18.04 4.97
CA LYS A 242 35.70 -17.39 3.69
C LYS A 242 35.76 -15.86 3.82
N ARG A 243 34.81 -15.25 4.54
CA ARG A 243 34.79 -13.80 4.77
C ARG A 243 36.00 -13.33 5.59
N LYS A 244 36.41 -14.08 6.62
CA LYS A 244 37.62 -13.78 7.41
C LYS A 244 38.87 -13.86 6.54
N GLU A 245 38.98 -14.88 5.68
CA GLU A 245 40.11 -15.04 4.76
C GLU A 245 40.20 -13.89 3.75
N LEU A 246 39.07 -13.46 3.18
CA LEU A 246 39.03 -12.32 2.26
C LEU A 246 39.44 -11.01 2.95
N LEU A 247 39.01 -10.78 4.19
CA LEU A 247 39.42 -9.61 4.97
C LEU A 247 40.92 -9.65 5.30
N LYS A 248 41.46 -10.82 5.63
CA LYS A 248 42.91 -11.00 5.86
C LYS A 248 43.70 -10.71 4.59
N LYS A 249 43.28 -11.26 3.43
CA LYS A 249 43.90 -10.97 2.12
C LYS A 249 43.85 -9.49 1.78
N ARG A 250 42.72 -8.82 2.00
CA ARG A 250 42.57 -7.37 1.79
C ARG A 250 43.53 -6.56 2.66
N ARG A 251 43.64 -6.88 3.96
CA ARG A 251 44.59 -6.23 4.86
C ARG A 251 46.05 -6.41 4.41
N MET A 252 46.43 -7.61 4.00
CA MET A 252 47.79 -7.85 3.49
C MET A 252 48.06 -7.17 2.14
N SER A 253 47.05 -6.97 1.29
CA SER A 253 47.19 -6.23 0.03
C SER A 253 47.15 -4.71 0.19
N SER A 254 46.59 -4.20 1.30
CA SER A 254 46.46 -2.75 1.56
C SER A 254 47.67 -2.15 2.28
N GLY A 255 48.71 -2.94 2.58
CA GLY A 255 49.93 -2.44 3.22
C GLY A 255 49.75 -1.95 4.66
N GLU A 256 48.59 -2.19 5.29
CA GLU A 256 48.41 -1.99 6.73
C GLU A 256 49.03 -3.16 7.50
N ASN A 257 50.36 -3.26 7.44
CA ASN A 257 51.11 -3.95 8.47
C ASN A 257 51.25 -2.97 9.64
N ARG A 258 50.58 -3.27 10.75
CA ARG A 258 51.02 -2.79 12.06
C ARG A 258 52.38 -3.36 12.38
#